data_AF-A0A1V5QQ58-F1
#
_entry.id   AF-A0A1V5QQ58-F1
#
_cell.length_a   1.000
_cell.length_b   1.000
_cell.length_c   1.000
_cell.angle_alpha   90.00
_cell.angle_beta   90.00
_cell.angle_gamma   90.00
#
_symmetry.space_group_name_H-M   'P 1'
#
loop_
_entity.id
_entity.type
_entity.pdbx_description
1 polymer ?
#
loop_
_entity_poly.entity_id
_entity_poly.type
_entity_poly.pdbx_seq_one_letter_code
_entity_poly.pdbx_strand_id
1 'polypeptide(L)'
;MKKCHYAFGFDYEETIKNPNYMRLPLYAYYGAGENLVKPKKFNANKILKEKTKFCNYIYSKDAKERVEFYKELLKYKKIEAPGKSMNNNPPITPKNLSILLKPLQFAESFTGKYTISSLISRHFSNWRENVINYQKQFKFSIAFENSSYPGYTTEKIYHPMLANSIPIYWGNPEIKKDFNTKSFVNWHDYNNNKKVVDVIIDLDTNNKKYTKMISQPWFNKNKPNKWCNNKRIIKQFEKILKTKI
;
A
#
# COMPACT_ATOMS: atom_id res chain seq x y z
N MET A 1 -3.00 26.94 -13.22
CA MET A 1 -4.13 26.94 -12.27
C MET A 1 -5.11 28.06 -12.64
N LYS A 2 -5.96 27.87 -13.66
CA LYS A 2 -6.91 28.91 -14.13
C LYS A 2 -8.31 28.81 -13.50
N LYS A 3 -8.64 27.68 -12.87
CA LYS A 3 -9.98 27.37 -12.33
C LYS A 3 -10.06 27.42 -10.79
N CYS A 4 -8.93 27.56 -10.11
CA CYS A 4 -8.87 27.58 -8.64
C CYS A 4 -7.71 28.46 -8.16
N HIS A 5 -7.89 29.09 -7.00
CA HIS A 5 -6.86 29.91 -6.34
C HIS A 5 -5.74 29.05 -5.76
N TYR A 6 -6.09 27.87 -5.22
CA TYR A 6 -5.20 26.93 -4.55
C TYR A 6 -5.48 25.50 -5.01
N ALA A 7 -4.46 24.64 -4.97
CA ALA A 7 -4.62 23.24 -5.33
C ALA A 7 -3.69 22.33 -4.51
N PHE A 8 -4.20 21.14 -4.19
CA PHE A 8 -3.44 20.03 -3.64
C PHE A 8 -3.47 18.88 -4.63
N GLY A 9 -2.34 18.22 -4.87
CA GLY A 9 -2.29 17.14 -5.86
C GLY A 9 -1.10 16.20 -5.74
N PHE A 10 -0.93 15.36 -6.76
CA PHE A 10 0.12 14.36 -6.85
C PHE A 10 1.37 14.83 -7.59
N ASP A 11 1.20 15.77 -8.53
CA ASP A 11 2.31 16.32 -9.31
C ASP A 11 3.41 16.88 -8.44
N TYR A 12 4.63 16.74 -8.91
CA TYR A 12 5.77 17.34 -8.26
C TYR A 12 5.74 18.87 -8.38
N GLU A 13 6.07 19.56 -7.29
CA GLU A 13 6.00 21.03 -7.22
C GLU A 13 6.96 21.70 -8.18
N GLU A 14 8.11 21.07 -8.43
CA GLU A 14 9.08 21.49 -9.45
C GLU A 14 8.51 21.46 -10.87
N THR A 15 7.48 20.64 -11.13
CA THR A 15 6.78 20.58 -12.42
C THR A 15 5.72 21.68 -12.52
N ILE A 16 4.93 21.87 -11.45
CA ILE A 16 3.83 22.84 -11.45
C ILE A 16 4.31 24.29 -11.33
N LYS A 17 5.42 24.53 -10.59
CA LYS A 17 6.06 25.84 -10.40
C LYS A 17 5.08 26.95 -10.00
N ASN A 18 4.10 26.64 -9.14
CA ASN A 18 3.12 27.59 -8.66
C ASN A 18 3.08 27.60 -7.12
N PRO A 19 3.23 28.77 -6.45
CA PRO A 19 3.26 28.85 -4.99
C PRO A 19 1.90 28.57 -4.32
N ASN A 20 0.81 28.49 -5.09
CA ASN A 20 -0.51 28.12 -4.59
C ASN A 20 -0.84 26.64 -4.82
N TYR A 21 0.07 25.90 -5.45
CA TYR A 21 0.02 24.46 -5.53
C TYR A 21 0.86 23.84 -4.41
N MET A 22 0.32 22.82 -3.73
CA MET A 22 1.10 21.98 -2.83
C MET A 22 0.93 20.51 -3.20
N ARG A 23 2.05 19.81 -3.41
CA ARG A 23 2.01 18.34 -3.51
C ARG A 23 1.64 17.76 -2.15
N LEU A 24 0.56 16.98 -2.12
CA LEU A 24 0.07 16.24 -0.96
C LEU A 24 -0.38 14.85 -1.43
N PRO A 25 0.56 13.90 -1.62
CA PRO A 25 0.22 12.57 -2.08
C PRO A 25 -0.56 11.83 -0.99
N LEU A 26 -1.43 10.89 -1.39
CA LEU A 26 -2.36 10.25 -0.46
C LEU A 26 -1.64 9.50 0.66
N TYR A 27 -0.47 8.88 0.42
CA TYR A 27 0.28 8.24 1.52
C TYR A 27 0.61 9.23 2.66
N ALA A 28 0.94 10.48 2.32
CA ALA A 28 1.24 11.52 3.30
C ALA A 28 -0.04 12.02 3.98
N TYR A 29 -1.12 12.22 3.21
CA TYR A 29 -2.44 12.57 3.76
C TYR A 29 -2.95 11.52 4.76
N TYR A 30 -2.74 10.23 4.47
CA TYR A 30 -3.06 9.14 5.38
C TYR A 30 -2.07 8.99 6.55
N GLY A 31 -1.16 9.94 6.75
CA GLY A 31 -0.32 10.01 7.95
C GLY A 31 0.93 9.15 7.90
N ALA A 32 1.45 8.82 6.71
CA ALA A 32 2.82 8.34 6.62
C ALA A 32 3.78 9.42 7.16
N GLY A 33 4.75 8.99 7.96
CA GLY A 33 5.72 9.86 8.60
C GLY A 33 6.60 9.06 9.54
N GLU A 34 6.72 9.50 10.78
CA GLU A 34 7.53 8.82 11.81
C GLU A 34 7.16 7.34 12.01
N ASN A 35 5.90 6.97 11.77
CA ASN A 35 5.43 5.58 11.84
C ASN A 35 6.03 4.63 10.78
N LEU A 36 6.74 5.14 9.76
CA LEU A 36 7.52 4.34 8.81
C LEU A 36 9.04 4.43 9.06
N VAL A 37 9.49 5.15 10.07
CA VAL A 37 10.91 5.17 10.41
C VAL A 37 11.27 3.80 10.98
N LYS A 38 12.21 3.12 10.31
CA LYS A 38 12.68 1.81 10.75
C LYS A 38 13.41 1.98 12.09
N PRO A 39 13.02 1.24 13.15
CA PRO A 39 13.66 1.38 14.45
C PRO A 39 15.11 0.88 14.42
N LYS A 40 15.98 1.45 15.26
CA LYS A 40 17.41 1.08 15.35
C LYS A 40 17.62 -0.42 15.59
N LYS A 41 16.77 -1.04 16.43
CA LYS A 41 16.80 -2.47 16.77
C LYS A 41 15.73 -3.26 16.00
N PHE A 42 15.63 -3.07 14.68
CA PHE A 42 14.69 -3.84 13.86
C PHE A 42 15.12 -5.30 13.73
N ASN A 43 14.26 -6.23 14.14
CA ASN A 43 14.54 -7.67 14.10
C ASN A 43 13.83 -8.33 12.90
N ALA A 44 14.51 -8.38 11.75
CA ALA A 44 13.95 -8.97 10.53
C ALA A 44 13.66 -10.47 10.66
N ASN A 45 14.44 -11.21 11.45
CA ASN A 45 14.20 -12.64 11.68
C ASN A 45 12.91 -12.88 12.46
N LYS A 46 12.61 -12.02 13.45
CA LYS A 46 11.33 -12.05 14.16
C LYS A 46 10.17 -11.78 13.20
N ILE A 47 10.28 -10.73 12.38
CA ILE A 47 9.26 -10.39 11.37
C ILE A 47 9.03 -11.56 10.41
N LEU A 48 10.10 -12.17 9.90
CA LEU A 48 9.99 -13.34 9.00
C LEU A 48 9.26 -14.51 9.67
N LYS A 49 9.55 -14.82 10.94
CA LYS A 49 8.86 -15.88 11.70
C LYS A 49 7.37 -15.59 11.92
N GLU A 50 6.98 -14.32 11.99
CA GLU A 50 5.57 -13.91 12.11
C GLU A 50 4.80 -14.02 10.77
N LYS A 51 5.50 -14.17 9.64
CA LYS A 51 4.86 -14.30 8.33
C LYS A 51 4.43 -15.75 8.09
N THR A 52 3.12 -15.99 8.10
CA THR A 52 2.52 -17.31 7.89
C THR A 52 1.96 -17.49 6.48
N LYS A 53 1.83 -16.40 5.71
CA LYS A 53 1.25 -16.41 4.36
C LYS A 53 2.15 -15.75 3.33
N PHE A 54 1.96 -16.15 2.08
CA PHE A 54 2.77 -15.69 0.96
C PHE A 54 2.45 -14.25 0.54
N CYS A 55 1.34 -14.05 -0.17
CA CYS A 55 1.01 -12.76 -0.77
C CYS A 55 -0.49 -12.46 -0.65
N ASN A 56 -0.84 -11.18 -0.50
CA ASN A 56 -2.23 -10.69 -0.55
C ASN A 56 -2.46 -9.73 -1.72
N TYR A 57 -3.74 -9.64 -2.12
CA TYR A 57 -4.29 -8.78 -3.16
C TYR A 57 -5.61 -8.16 -2.68
N ILE A 58 -5.61 -6.91 -2.24
CA ILE A 58 -6.76 -6.30 -1.56
C ILE A 58 -7.34 -5.17 -2.43
N TYR A 59 -8.23 -5.52 -3.36
CA TYR A 59 -8.80 -4.56 -4.32
C TYR A 59 -10.29 -4.78 -4.57
N SER A 60 -11.05 -3.69 -4.69
CA SER A 60 -12.47 -3.77 -5.06
C SER A 60 -12.74 -3.61 -6.56
N LYS A 61 -11.81 -2.99 -7.30
CA LYS A 61 -11.94 -2.73 -8.74
C LYS A 61 -10.75 -3.31 -9.48
N ASP A 62 -11.04 -3.86 -10.65
CA ASP A 62 -10.03 -4.33 -11.59
C ASP A 62 -9.31 -3.12 -12.20
N ALA A 63 -8.02 -3.33 -12.49
CA ALA A 63 -7.19 -2.48 -13.34
C ALA A 63 -6.28 -3.43 -14.14
N LYS A 64 -6.07 -3.14 -15.42
CA LYS A 64 -5.45 -4.07 -16.37
C LYS A 64 -4.11 -4.61 -15.86
N GLU A 65 -3.17 -3.72 -15.57
CA GLU A 65 -1.79 -4.07 -15.17
C GLU A 65 -1.77 -4.83 -13.85
N ARG A 66 -2.66 -4.45 -12.94
CA ARG A 66 -2.83 -5.10 -11.64
C ARG A 66 -3.35 -6.54 -11.79
N VAL A 67 -4.39 -6.75 -12.60
CA VAL A 67 -5.00 -8.07 -12.79
C VAL A 67 -4.05 -8.98 -13.58
N GLU A 68 -3.37 -8.45 -14.60
CA GLU A 68 -2.36 -9.19 -15.34
C GLU A 68 -1.20 -9.62 -14.43
N PHE A 69 -0.69 -8.73 -13.59
CA PHE A 69 0.36 -9.08 -12.63
C PHE A 69 -0.12 -10.11 -11.60
N TYR A 70 -1.34 -9.96 -11.06
CA TYR A 70 -1.93 -10.95 -10.15
C TYR A 70 -1.98 -12.33 -10.81
N LYS A 71 -2.47 -12.43 -12.05
CA LYS A 71 -2.56 -13.70 -12.79
C LYS A 71 -1.18 -14.30 -13.05
N GLU A 72 -0.18 -13.48 -13.35
CA GLU A 72 1.18 -13.98 -13.55
C GLU A 72 1.78 -14.54 -12.26
N LEU A 73 1.67 -13.81 -11.14
CA LEU A 73 2.19 -14.25 -9.86
C LEU A 73 1.42 -15.47 -9.29
N LEU A 74 0.12 -15.58 -9.58
CA LEU A 74 -0.72 -16.69 -9.14
C LEU A 74 -0.25 -18.05 -9.67
N LYS A 75 0.47 -18.07 -10.81
CA LYS A 75 1.07 -19.29 -11.39
C LYS A 75 2.12 -19.92 -10.47
N TYR A 76 2.74 -19.13 -9.60
CA TYR A 76 3.77 -19.61 -8.66
C TYR A 76 3.16 -20.14 -7.36
N LYS A 77 2.33 -19.33 -6.69
CA LYS A 77 1.78 -19.66 -5.37
C LYS A 77 0.48 -18.93 -5.12
N LYS A 78 -0.42 -19.53 -4.32
CA LYS A 78 -1.72 -18.96 -3.96
C LYS A 78 -1.58 -17.54 -3.40
N ILE A 79 -2.36 -16.62 -3.94
CA ILE A 79 -2.51 -15.24 -3.46
C ILE A 79 -3.87 -15.11 -2.80
N GLU A 80 -3.94 -14.57 -1.58
CA GLU A 80 -5.23 -14.32 -0.93
C GLU A 80 -5.81 -12.96 -1.36
N ALA A 81 -7.05 -12.98 -1.82
CA ALA A 81 -7.76 -11.85 -2.39
C ALA A 81 -9.13 -11.68 -1.71
N PRO A 82 -9.18 -10.94 -0.58
CA PRO A 82 -10.43 -10.69 0.14
C PRO A 82 -11.25 -9.51 -0.42
N GLY A 83 -10.72 -8.81 -1.44
CA GLY A 83 -11.44 -7.76 -2.15
C GLY A 83 -12.41 -8.32 -3.19
N LYS A 84 -13.25 -7.46 -3.78
CA LYS A 84 -14.18 -7.88 -4.86
C LYS A 84 -13.45 -8.32 -6.14
N SER A 85 -12.33 -7.67 -6.45
CA SER A 85 -11.47 -8.04 -7.56
C SER A 85 -10.73 -9.33 -7.22
N MET A 86 -10.77 -10.30 -8.13
CA MET A 86 -10.13 -11.62 -7.98
C MET A 86 -10.50 -12.35 -6.69
N ASN A 87 -11.71 -12.14 -6.15
CA ASN A 87 -12.10 -12.64 -4.82
C ASN A 87 -11.89 -14.16 -4.68
N ASN A 88 -11.15 -14.58 -3.67
CA ASN A 88 -10.98 -15.98 -3.30
C ASN A 88 -10.87 -16.20 -1.78
N ASN A 89 -11.15 -15.15 -1.01
CA ASN A 89 -11.15 -15.15 0.44
C ASN A 89 -12.34 -14.30 0.95
N PRO A 90 -12.89 -14.61 2.14
CA PRO A 90 -13.92 -13.77 2.75
C PRO A 90 -13.44 -12.31 2.94
N PRO A 91 -14.37 -11.34 2.93
CA PRO A 91 -14.05 -9.94 3.20
C PRO A 91 -13.33 -9.78 4.55
N ILE A 92 -12.43 -8.79 4.60
CA ILE A 92 -11.74 -8.44 5.83
C ILE A 92 -12.75 -7.84 6.82
N THR A 93 -12.89 -8.49 7.98
CA THR A 93 -13.82 -8.09 9.04
C THR A 93 -13.10 -7.42 10.21
N PRO A 94 -13.78 -6.52 10.95
CA PRO A 94 -13.26 -5.99 12.21
C PRO A 94 -13.00 -7.11 13.23
N LYS A 95 -11.90 -7.01 13.99
CA LYS A 95 -11.48 -8.05 14.94
C LYS A 95 -12.57 -8.34 16.00
N ASN A 96 -13.22 -7.30 16.51
CA ASN A 96 -14.33 -7.38 17.47
C ASN A 96 -15.59 -8.04 16.91
N LEU A 97 -15.80 -8.00 15.59
CA LEU A 97 -16.94 -8.65 14.93
C LEU A 97 -16.59 -10.02 14.33
N SER A 98 -15.32 -10.42 14.36
CA SER A 98 -14.86 -11.65 13.70
C SER A 98 -15.54 -12.92 14.23
N ILE A 99 -15.85 -12.98 15.53
CA ILE A 99 -16.54 -14.12 16.14
C ILE A 99 -17.97 -14.24 15.59
N LEU A 100 -18.68 -13.11 15.48
CA LEU A 100 -20.04 -13.06 14.95
C LEU A 100 -20.09 -13.32 13.43
N LEU A 101 -19.10 -12.81 12.69
CA LEU A 101 -19.11 -12.83 11.23
C LEU A 101 -18.57 -14.14 10.64
N LYS A 102 -17.79 -14.93 11.39
CA LYS A 102 -17.24 -16.20 10.89
C LYS A 102 -18.32 -17.21 10.47
N PRO A 103 -19.36 -17.50 11.28
CA PRO A 103 -20.45 -18.40 10.86
C PRO A 103 -21.16 -17.89 9.60
N LEU A 104 -21.41 -16.57 9.53
CA LEU A 104 -22.02 -15.95 8.37
C LEU A 104 -21.16 -16.07 7.11
N GLN A 105 -19.86 -15.80 7.21
CA GLN A 105 -18.92 -15.96 6.11
C GLN A 105 -18.77 -17.42 5.67
N PHE A 106 -18.84 -18.36 6.62
CA PHE A 106 -18.85 -19.78 6.30
C PHE A 106 -20.10 -20.15 5.49
N ALA A 107 -21.28 -19.70 5.90
CA ALA A 107 -22.51 -19.88 5.14
C ALA A 107 -22.46 -19.21 3.75
N GLU A 108 -21.96 -17.98 3.67
CA GLU A 108 -21.82 -17.24 2.39
C GLU A 108 -20.82 -17.91 1.44
N SER A 109 -19.82 -18.63 1.97
CA SER A 109 -18.79 -19.29 1.15
C SER A 109 -19.33 -20.35 0.20
N PHE A 110 -20.45 -21.02 0.54
CA PHE A 110 -21.11 -21.99 -0.33
C PHE A 110 -21.68 -21.37 -1.61
N THR A 111 -22.00 -20.06 -1.57
CA THR A 111 -22.53 -19.33 -2.72
C THR A 111 -21.45 -18.54 -3.48
N GLY A 112 -20.25 -18.42 -2.90
CA GLY A 112 -19.20 -17.51 -3.37
C GLY A 112 -19.58 -16.02 -3.27
N LYS A 113 -20.70 -15.66 -2.63
CA LYS A 113 -21.22 -14.28 -2.55
C LYS A 113 -21.28 -13.80 -1.10
N TYR A 114 -20.33 -12.93 -0.75
CA TYR A 114 -20.25 -12.30 0.58
C TYR A 114 -21.02 -10.97 0.62
N THR A 115 -22.35 -11.01 0.63
CA THR A 115 -23.18 -9.79 0.53
C THR A 115 -23.36 -9.11 1.88
N ILE A 116 -23.80 -9.86 2.88
CA ILE A 116 -24.15 -9.35 4.22
C ILE A 116 -22.86 -9.06 4.99
N SER A 117 -21.90 -9.98 4.99
CA SER A 117 -20.62 -9.76 5.70
C SER A 117 -19.83 -8.58 5.12
N SER A 118 -19.91 -8.33 3.82
CA SER A 118 -19.31 -7.16 3.16
C SER A 118 -19.97 -5.85 3.59
N LEU A 119 -21.30 -5.80 3.67
CA LEU A 119 -22.03 -4.63 4.14
C LEU A 119 -21.69 -4.28 5.60
N ILE A 120 -21.71 -5.28 6.49
CA ILE A 120 -21.39 -5.09 7.91
C ILE A 120 -19.93 -4.61 8.07
N SER A 121 -19.01 -5.24 7.34
CA SER A 121 -17.60 -4.84 7.37
C SER A 121 -17.44 -3.38 6.95
N ARG A 122 -18.16 -2.90 5.92
CA ARG A 122 -18.07 -1.50 5.48
C ARG A 122 -18.60 -0.51 6.52
N HIS A 123 -19.68 -0.85 7.21
CA HIS A 123 -20.36 0.08 8.13
C HIS A 123 -19.65 0.22 9.48
N PHE A 124 -19.01 -0.84 9.97
CA PHE A 124 -18.39 -0.90 11.30
C PHE A 124 -16.86 -0.96 11.28
N SER A 125 -16.21 -0.75 10.12
CA SER A 125 -14.75 -0.88 10.03
C SER A 125 -13.99 0.43 10.20
N ASN A 126 -12.99 0.38 11.07
CA ASN A 126 -11.73 1.06 10.79
C ASN A 126 -11.01 0.30 9.66
N TRP A 127 -11.45 0.52 8.42
CA TRP A 127 -11.00 -0.24 7.23
C TRP A 127 -9.48 -0.32 7.13
N ARG A 128 -8.81 0.83 7.35
CA ARG A 128 -7.35 0.93 7.32
C ARG A 128 -6.68 -0.01 8.31
N GLU A 129 -7.11 0.01 9.57
CA GLU A 129 -6.53 -0.84 10.61
C GLU A 129 -6.76 -2.33 10.32
N ASN A 130 -7.96 -2.67 9.85
CA ASN A 130 -8.29 -4.05 9.47
C ASN A 130 -7.42 -4.56 8.31
N VAL A 131 -7.20 -3.73 7.28
CA VAL A 131 -6.30 -4.05 6.16
C VAL A 131 -4.87 -4.25 6.64
N ILE A 132 -4.34 -3.32 7.45
CA ILE A 132 -2.97 -3.42 7.98
C ILE A 132 -2.82 -4.70 8.82
N ASN A 133 -3.78 -4.97 9.72
CA ASN A 133 -3.76 -6.17 10.54
C ASN A 133 -3.86 -7.46 9.71
N TYR A 134 -4.69 -7.47 8.67
CA TYR A 134 -4.75 -8.59 7.73
C TYR A 134 -3.41 -8.77 7.00
N GLN A 135 -2.75 -7.69 6.57
CA GLN A 135 -1.46 -7.74 5.87
C GLN A 135 -0.30 -8.22 6.75
N LYS A 136 -0.38 -8.13 8.08
CA LYS A 136 0.73 -8.52 8.99
C LYS A 136 1.15 -9.98 8.85
N GLN A 137 0.24 -10.87 8.48
CA GLN A 137 0.54 -12.31 8.31
C GLN A 137 1.26 -12.62 6.98
N PHE A 138 1.35 -11.67 6.05
CA PHE A 138 1.89 -11.90 4.71
C PHE A 138 3.34 -11.45 4.56
N LYS A 139 4.12 -12.21 3.78
CA LYS A 139 5.46 -11.82 3.33
C LYS A 139 5.40 -10.66 2.35
N PHE A 140 4.44 -10.69 1.41
CA PHE A 140 4.28 -9.73 0.33
C PHE A 140 2.86 -9.17 0.23
N SER A 141 2.74 -7.97 -0.30
CA SER A 141 1.46 -7.36 -0.67
C SER A 141 1.56 -6.74 -2.06
N ILE A 142 0.64 -7.09 -2.97
CA ILE A 142 0.52 -6.39 -4.26
C ILE A 142 -0.01 -4.98 -3.98
N ALA A 143 0.81 -3.98 -4.27
CA ALA A 143 0.59 -2.57 -3.98
C ALA A 143 0.48 -1.72 -5.27
N PHE A 144 -0.15 -2.27 -6.30
CA PHE A 144 -0.32 -1.61 -7.60
C PHE A 144 -1.37 -0.51 -7.53
N GLU A 145 -1.02 0.68 -8.01
CA GLU A 145 -1.98 1.72 -8.33
C GLU A 145 -2.96 1.28 -9.44
N ASN A 146 -4.06 2.01 -9.63
CA ASN A 146 -4.99 1.75 -10.73
C ASN A 146 -4.52 2.31 -12.08
N SER A 147 -3.49 3.15 -12.07
CA SER A 147 -2.83 3.71 -13.25
C SER A 147 -1.41 4.15 -12.89
N SER A 148 -0.58 4.39 -13.91
CA SER A 148 0.79 4.89 -13.75
C SER A 148 0.87 6.35 -14.14
N TYR A 149 1.40 7.19 -13.25
CA TYR A 149 1.62 8.62 -13.48
C TYR A 149 2.72 9.17 -12.54
N PRO A 150 3.65 10.02 -13.00
CA PRO A 150 4.67 10.63 -12.14
C PRO A 150 4.06 11.34 -10.93
N GLY A 151 4.48 10.95 -9.72
CA GLY A 151 3.99 11.49 -8.46
C GLY A 151 2.71 10.84 -7.92
N TYR A 152 2.02 9.98 -8.70
CA TYR A 152 0.80 9.29 -8.27
C TYR A 152 1.11 8.12 -7.33
N THR A 153 1.23 8.43 -6.04
CA THR A 153 1.48 7.45 -4.99
C THR A 153 0.44 7.58 -3.88
N THR A 154 -0.27 6.49 -3.60
CA THR A 154 -1.33 6.47 -2.61
C THR A 154 -1.02 5.58 -1.41
N GLU A 155 -2.01 5.37 -0.54
CA GLU A 155 -1.95 4.47 0.62
C GLU A 155 -1.57 3.03 0.29
N LYS A 156 -1.66 2.60 -0.98
CA LYS A 156 -1.45 1.20 -1.40
C LYS A 156 -0.07 0.69 -1.08
N ILE A 157 0.97 1.51 -1.24
CA ILE A 157 2.35 1.13 -0.83
C ILE A 157 2.55 1.33 0.68
N TYR A 158 1.82 2.27 1.27
CA TYR A 158 1.98 2.65 2.67
C TYR A 158 1.43 1.62 3.68
N HIS A 159 0.21 1.12 3.46
CA HIS A 159 -0.39 0.10 4.32
C HIS A 159 0.49 -1.16 4.51
N PRO A 160 1.04 -1.77 3.44
CA PRO A 160 1.91 -2.93 3.60
C PRO A 160 3.23 -2.60 4.32
N MET A 161 3.78 -1.40 4.15
CA MET A 161 4.96 -0.96 4.91
C MET A 161 4.67 -0.92 6.43
N LEU A 162 3.50 -0.43 6.85
CA LEU A 162 3.07 -0.48 8.25
C LEU A 162 2.89 -1.91 8.77
N ALA A 163 2.47 -2.84 7.89
CA ALA A 163 2.29 -4.24 8.22
C ALA A 163 3.60 -5.06 8.18
N ASN A 164 4.74 -4.43 7.85
CA ASN A 164 5.98 -5.11 7.49
C ASN A 164 5.78 -6.24 6.46
N SER A 165 4.87 -6.04 5.51
CA SER A 165 4.69 -6.88 4.34
C SER A 165 5.39 -6.19 3.17
N ILE A 166 6.32 -6.87 2.49
CA ILE A 166 7.11 -6.25 1.42
C ILE A 166 6.17 -5.83 0.29
N PRO A 167 6.08 -4.53 -0.05
CA PRO A 167 5.24 -4.10 -1.16
C PRO A 167 5.81 -4.60 -2.49
N ILE A 168 4.92 -5.04 -3.39
CA ILE A 168 5.20 -5.22 -4.81
C ILE A 168 4.51 -4.07 -5.53
N TYR A 169 5.28 -3.08 -5.97
CA TYR A 169 4.76 -1.76 -6.34
C TYR A 169 4.81 -1.51 -7.86
N TRP A 170 3.74 -0.92 -8.37
CA TRP A 170 3.64 -0.30 -9.69
C TRP A 170 2.67 0.88 -9.60
N GLY A 171 2.90 1.94 -10.36
CA GLY A 171 2.15 3.20 -10.24
C GLY A 171 3.05 4.38 -10.59
N ASN A 172 3.55 5.11 -9.60
CA ASN A 172 4.48 6.21 -9.82
C ASN A 172 5.85 5.73 -10.37
N PRO A 173 6.23 6.04 -11.63
CA PRO A 173 7.56 5.69 -12.17
C PRO A 173 8.71 6.42 -11.46
N GLU A 174 8.43 7.52 -10.76
CA GLU A 174 9.41 8.29 -9.99
C GLU A 174 9.36 8.00 -8.48
N ILE A 175 8.80 6.85 -8.07
CA ILE A 175 8.63 6.46 -6.66
C ILE A 175 9.91 6.54 -5.81
N LYS A 176 11.09 6.43 -6.45
CA LYS A 176 12.41 6.64 -5.82
C LYS A 176 12.58 8.01 -5.14
N LYS A 177 11.83 9.03 -5.58
CA LYS A 177 11.81 10.35 -4.94
C LYS A 177 11.11 10.31 -3.57
N ASP A 178 10.14 9.40 -3.39
CA ASP A 178 9.32 9.31 -2.19
C ASP A 178 9.84 8.25 -1.20
N PHE A 179 10.27 7.08 -1.70
CA PHE A 179 10.65 5.91 -0.90
C PHE A 179 11.97 5.28 -1.37
N ASN A 180 12.59 4.49 -0.49
CA ASN A 180 13.81 3.74 -0.78
C ASN A 180 13.50 2.50 -1.63
N THR A 181 13.93 2.46 -2.89
CA THR A 181 13.66 1.35 -3.80
C THR A 181 14.31 0.02 -3.39
N LYS A 182 15.23 0.03 -2.40
CA LYS A 182 15.80 -1.21 -1.85
C LYS A 182 14.86 -1.91 -0.85
N SER A 183 13.80 -1.27 -0.38
CA SER A 183 12.91 -1.82 0.66
C SER A 183 11.64 -2.47 0.10
N PHE A 184 11.42 -2.46 -1.21
CA PHE A 184 10.24 -3.04 -1.85
C PHE A 184 10.60 -3.58 -3.23
N VAL A 185 9.73 -4.40 -3.82
CA VAL A 185 9.91 -4.87 -5.20
C VAL A 185 9.28 -3.83 -6.13
N ASN A 186 10.11 -3.02 -6.78
CA ASN A 186 9.66 -2.00 -7.72
C ASN A 186 9.53 -2.58 -9.14
N TRP A 187 8.31 -2.63 -9.67
CA TRP A 187 8.07 -3.14 -11.03
C TRP A 187 8.85 -2.35 -12.10
N HIS A 188 8.96 -1.03 -11.91
CA HIS A 188 9.60 -0.11 -12.86
C HIS A 188 11.10 -0.38 -13.05
N ASP A 189 11.74 -1.12 -12.14
CA ASP A 189 13.15 -1.53 -12.28
C ASP A 189 13.33 -2.62 -13.35
N TYR A 190 12.26 -3.35 -13.70
CA TYR A 190 12.30 -4.50 -14.60
C TYR A 190 11.46 -4.32 -15.86
N ASN A 191 10.40 -3.50 -15.79
CA ASN A 191 9.43 -3.27 -16.86
C ASN A 191 8.84 -4.56 -17.46
N ASN A 192 8.70 -5.60 -16.62
CA ASN A 192 8.28 -6.93 -17.07
C ASN A 192 7.73 -7.77 -15.90
N ASN A 193 6.50 -8.27 -16.03
CA ASN A 193 5.85 -9.06 -14.99
C ASN A 193 6.63 -10.33 -14.63
N LYS A 194 7.17 -11.07 -15.62
CA LYS A 194 7.91 -12.31 -15.37
C LYS A 194 9.18 -12.07 -14.55
N LYS A 195 9.96 -11.06 -14.93
CA LYS A 195 11.17 -10.68 -14.17
C LYS A 195 10.84 -10.27 -12.72
N VAL A 196 9.74 -9.57 -12.51
CA VAL A 196 9.28 -9.22 -11.14
C VAL A 196 8.86 -10.47 -10.37
N VAL A 197 8.19 -11.42 -11.01
CA VAL A 197 7.84 -12.72 -10.42
C VAL A 197 9.10 -13.51 -10.05
N ASP A 198 10.13 -13.55 -10.90
CA ASP A 198 11.41 -14.22 -10.61
C ASP A 198 12.07 -13.65 -9.35
N VAL A 199 12.04 -12.32 -9.19
CA VAL A 199 12.55 -11.64 -7.98
C VAL A 199 11.75 -12.02 -6.74
N ILE A 200 10.41 -12.14 -6.86
CA ILE A 200 9.55 -12.55 -5.75
C ILE A 200 9.81 -14.01 -5.38
N ILE A 201 10.01 -14.91 -6.35
CA ILE A 201 10.35 -16.32 -6.11
C ILE A 201 11.69 -16.42 -5.37
N ASP A 202 12.69 -15.66 -5.80
CA ASP A 202 14.00 -15.61 -5.14
C ASP A 202 13.89 -15.09 -3.70
N LEU A 203 13.13 -14.01 -3.48
CA LEU A 203 12.87 -13.50 -2.12
C LEU A 203 12.05 -14.48 -1.28
N ASP A 204 11.10 -15.20 -1.88
CA ASP A 204 10.26 -16.14 -1.14
C ASP A 204 11.02 -17.38 -0.69
N THR A 205 11.93 -17.88 -1.53
CA THR A 205 12.74 -19.08 -1.28
C THR A 205 14.05 -18.77 -0.55
N ASN A 206 14.49 -17.51 -0.51
CA ASN A 206 15.74 -17.11 0.15
C ASN A 206 15.50 -16.16 1.33
N ASN A 207 15.48 -16.74 2.54
CA ASN A 207 15.30 -16.00 3.79
C ASN A 207 16.36 -14.90 4.02
N LYS A 208 17.61 -15.09 3.55
CA LYS A 208 18.66 -14.05 3.68
C LYS A 208 18.35 -12.84 2.79
N LYS A 209 17.89 -13.06 1.56
CA LYS A 209 17.49 -11.96 0.66
C LYS A 209 16.21 -11.28 1.15
N TYR A 210 15.22 -12.04 1.61
CA TYR A 210 14.01 -11.49 2.22
C TYR A 210 14.34 -10.58 3.42
N THR A 211 15.11 -11.11 4.39
CA THR A 211 15.49 -10.37 5.59
C THR A 211 16.35 -9.15 5.28
N LYS A 212 17.22 -9.23 4.27
CA LYS A 212 17.99 -8.08 3.77
C LYS A 212 17.08 -6.96 3.24
N MET A 213 16.05 -7.30 2.47
CA MET A 213 15.10 -6.33 1.91
C MET A 213 14.19 -5.72 2.99
N ILE A 214 13.56 -6.54 3.84
CA ILE A 214 12.65 -6.04 4.89
C ILE A 214 13.38 -5.22 5.97
N SER A 215 14.69 -5.42 6.14
CA SER A 215 15.55 -4.58 7.00
C SER A 215 15.81 -3.19 6.44
N GLN A 216 15.66 -2.98 5.13
CA GLN A 216 15.90 -1.67 4.54
C GLN A 216 14.91 -0.63 5.09
N PRO A 217 15.37 0.61 5.35
CA PRO A 217 14.48 1.73 5.63
C PRO A 217 13.43 1.91 4.55
N TRP A 218 12.17 2.18 4.92
CA TRP A 218 11.11 2.46 3.95
C TRP A 218 11.34 3.79 3.23
N PHE A 219 11.73 4.81 3.98
CA PHE A 219 12.11 6.10 3.43
C PHE A 219 13.59 6.16 3.07
N ASN A 220 13.91 7.02 2.08
CA ASN A 220 15.28 7.42 1.80
C ASN A 220 15.94 7.97 3.06
N LYS A 221 17.16 7.48 3.36
CA LYS A 221 17.93 7.86 4.57
C LYS A 221 17.20 7.59 5.90
N ASN A 222 16.17 6.75 5.90
CA ASN A 222 15.32 6.44 7.05
C ASN A 222 14.68 7.68 7.70
N LYS A 223 14.33 8.69 6.91
CA LYS A 223 13.70 9.93 7.39
C LYS A 223 12.45 10.26 6.56
N PRO A 224 11.33 10.67 7.17
CA PRO A 224 10.17 11.11 6.43
C PRO A 224 10.52 12.21 5.43
N ASN A 225 9.98 12.11 4.21
CA ASN A 225 10.19 13.13 3.20
C ASN A 225 9.37 14.39 3.53
N LYS A 226 9.66 15.51 2.84
CA LYS A 226 9.01 16.81 3.11
C LYS A 226 7.49 16.80 2.92
N TRP A 227 6.96 15.83 2.18
CA TRP A 227 5.53 15.66 1.93
C TRP A 227 4.79 15.20 3.20
N CYS A 228 5.48 14.50 4.11
CA CYS A 228 4.97 14.04 5.41
C CYS A 228 5.08 15.11 6.53
N ASN A 229 5.53 16.33 6.22
CA ASN A 229 5.75 17.36 7.24
C ASN A 229 4.46 18.12 7.57
N ASN A 230 3.86 17.85 8.73
CA ASN A 230 2.64 18.51 9.19
C ASN A 230 2.77 20.04 9.30
N LYS A 231 3.94 20.57 9.72
CA LYS A 231 4.15 22.02 9.81
C LYS A 231 4.04 22.68 8.43
N ARG A 232 4.51 22.00 7.38
CA ARG A 232 4.41 22.47 6.00
C ARG A 232 2.96 22.49 5.51
N ILE A 233 2.18 21.47 5.85
CA ILE A 233 0.76 21.39 5.52
C ILE A 233 -0.01 22.51 6.22
N ILE A 234 0.20 22.69 7.53
CA ILE A 234 -0.42 23.75 8.33
C ILE A 234 -0.10 25.12 7.75
N LYS A 235 1.18 25.39 7.43
CA LYS A 235 1.60 26.66 6.83
C LYS A 235 0.89 26.95 5.50
N GLN A 236 0.62 25.93 4.69
CA GLN A 236 -0.13 26.09 3.45
C GLN A 236 -1.59 26.47 3.71
N PHE A 237 -2.24 25.83 4.70
CA PHE A 237 -3.60 26.20 5.10
C PHE A 237 -3.66 27.59 5.72
N GLU A 238 -2.70 27.97 6.57
CA GLU A 238 -2.60 29.34 7.11
C GLU A 238 -2.51 30.38 6.00
N LYS A 239 -1.70 30.12 4.95
CA LYS A 239 -1.62 30.99 3.77
C LYS A 239 -3.00 31.11 3.10
N ILE A 240 -3.69 29.99 2.87
CA ILE A 240 -5.01 29.95 2.23
C ILE A 240 -6.01 30.79 3.04
N LEU A 241 -6.09 30.55 4.35
CA LEU A 241 -7.06 31.20 5.25
C LEU A 241 -6.78 32.70 5.47
N LYS A 242 -5.53 33.15 5.32
CA LYS A 242 -5.15 34.57 5.41
C LYS A 242 -5.33 35.34 4.11
N THR A 243 -5.54 34.65 2.99
CA THR A 243 -5.72 35.30 1.68
C THR A 243 -7.12 35.89 1.58
N LYS A 244 -7.23 37.21 1.43
CA LYS A 244 -8.50 37.84 1.04
C LYS A 244 -8.76 37.48 -0.43
N ILE A 245 -9.92 36.89 -0.70
CA ILE A 245 -10.40 36.53 -2.06
C ILE A 245 -11.21 37.70 -2.60
#